data_AF-A0A8J5C2P5-F1
#
_entry.id   AF-A0A8J5C2P5-F1
#
_cell.length_a   1.000
_cell.length_b   1.000
_cell.length_c   1.000
_cell.angle_alpha   90.00
_cell.angle_beta   90.00
_cell.angle_gamma   90.00
#
_symmetry.space_group_name_H-M   'P 1'
#
loop_
_entity.id
_entity.type
_entity.pdbx_description
1 polymer ?
#
loop_
_entity_poly.entity_id
_entity_poly.type
_entity_poly.pdbx_seq_one_letter_code
_entity_poly.pdbx_strand_id
1 'polypeptide(L)'
;MATGTAAAVRGFRMAVLTSLKLFNPHDFDALAMSIHTDDTNFNTGAEKFDTIEMDAIENQYYDYNMVYNQFDMKHETASLLESRSLQYMKQWLCCRDKDRQTEDLLEAMRYYVEAAEVLATIDAGQKTHNACAQASLLSLQIRIPDIQWIDLPETRARRTLVEQSRFQEALIVAEAYKLNQPGEWAPVLWNQMFKPDLVEQFVAEFVAVLPLQPSMLLELARYHRNEVAARGDQSHFSVWLSPGGLPAEWIKHLGRSFRILLKRTRDLKLRMQLAAAATGFQDVTDACMKVMDRVPENAGPLILRKGHGGAYLPLM
;
A
#
# COMPACT_ATOMS: atom_id res chain seq x y z
N MET A 1 -28.36 12.71 -33.65
CA MET A 1 -27.15 13.15 -34.38
C MET A 1 -26.14 13.75 -33.39
N ALA A 2 -25.43 12.94 -32.59
CA ALA A 2 -24.46 13.43 -31.59
C ALA A 2 -23.18 12.58 -31.48
N THR A 3 -22.92 11.70 -32.45
CA THR A 3 -21.78 10.76 -32.44
C THR A 3 -20.54 11.28 -33.19
N GLY A 4 -20.68 12.35 -34.00
CA GLY A 4 -19.59 12.88 -34.83
C GLY A 4 -18.58 13.75 -34.06
N THR A 5 -19.02 14.49 -33.04
CA THR A 5 -18.16 15.41 -32.27
C THR A 5 -17.19 14.67 -31.36
N ALA A 6 -17.64 13.63 -30.65
CA ALA A 6 -16.75 12.83 -29.79
C ALA A 6 -15.68 12.07 -30.60
N ALA A 7 -16.04 11.55 -31.79
CA ALA A 7 -15.10 10.89 -32.69
C ALA A 7 -14.08 11.87 -33.28
N ALA A 8 -14.51 13.09 -33.65
CA ALA A 8 -13.63 14.14 -34.15
C ALA A 8 -12.65 14.65 -33.07
N VAL A 9 -13.13 14.87 -31.84
CA VAL A 9 -12.27 15.25 -30.70
C VAL A 9 -11.26 14.15 -30.38
N ARG A 10 -11.68 12.89 -30.40
CA ARG A 10 -10.77 11.75 -30.21
C ARG A 10 -9.75 11.65 -31.34
N GLY A 11 -10.17 11.82 -32.59
CA GLY A 11 -9.28 11.81 -33.76
C GLY A 11 -8.25 12.94 -33.71
N PHE A 12 -8.68 14.14 -33.32
CA PHE A 12 -7.80 15.30 -33.14
C PHE A 12 -6.80 15.08 -31.98
N ARG A 13 -7.25 14.60 -30.81
CA ARG A 13 -6.36 14.25 -29.69
C ARG A 13 -5.31 13.21 -30.09
N MET A 14 -5.72 12.17 -30.84
CA MET A 14 -4.79 11.17 -31.35
C MET A 14 -3.80 11.71 -32.38
N ALA A 15 -4.22 12.66 -33.22
CA ALA A 15 -3.33 13.34 -34.16
C ALA A 15 -2.30 14.19 -33.42
N VAL A 16 -2.72 14.98 -32.44
CA VAL A 16 -1.82 15.77 -31.58
C VAL A 16 -0.83 14.85 -30.86
N LEU A 17 -1.30 13.78 -30.21
CA LEU A 17 -0.40 12.81 -29.55
C LEU A 17 0.58 12.14 -30.51
N THR A 18 0.14 11.81 -31.72
CA THR A 18 1.01 11.24 -32.75
C THR A 18 2.07 12.25 -33.18
N SER A 19 1.71 13.52 -33.40
CA SER A 19 2.64 14.59 -33.73
C SER A 19 3.65 14.86 -32.62
N LEU A 20 3.20 14.87 -31.36
CA LEU A 20 4.07 15.05 -30.20
C LEU A 20 5.04 13.88 -29.99
N LYS A 21 4.65 12.65 -30.38
CA LYS A 21 5.51 11.44 -30.36
C LYS A 21 6.49 11.37 -31.55
N LEU A 22 6.14 11.95 -32.69
CA LEU A 22 7.02 12.07 -33.85
C LEU A 22 8.10 13.13 -33.64
N PHE A 23 7.90 14.04 -32.69
CA PHE A 23 8.94 14.96 -32.23
C PHE A 23 10.03 14.15 -31.51
N ASN A 24 11.17 14.00 -32.17
CA ASN A 24 12.34 13.31 -31.62
C ASN A 24 13.05 14.23 -30.61
N PRO A 25 13.11 13.87 -29.31
CA PRO A 25 13.73 14.70 -28.28
C PRO A 25 15.25 14.87 -28.42
N HIS A 26 15.89 14.08 -29.29
CA HIS A 26 17.32 14.17 -29.57
C HIS A 26 17.65 14.92 -30.86
N ASP A 27 16.63 15.46 -31.54
CA ASP A 27 16.81 16.25 -32.75
C ASP A 27 17.00 17.73 -32.36
N PHE A 28 18.16 18.02 -31.76
CA PHE A 28 18.55 19.37 -31.34
C PHE A 28 18.56 20.39 -32.50
N ASP A 29 18.64 19.92 -33.75
CA ASP A 29 18.62 20.76 -34.95
C ASP A 29 17.22 21.37 -35.21
N ALA A 30 16.14 20.69 -34.81
CA ALA A 30 14.78 21.21 -34.99
C ALA A 30 14.47 22.39 -34.03
N LEU A 31 15.09 22.40 -32.85
CA LEU A 31 14.96 23.49 -31.86
C LEU A 31 16.04 24.58 -32.04
N ALA A 32 17.25 24.23 -32.51
CA ALA A 32 18.31 25.20 -32.79
C ALA A 32 17.92 26.20 -33.90
N MET A 33 17.06 25.81 -34.85
CA MET A 33 16.49 26.75 -35.83
C MET A 33 15.52 27.78 -35.24
N SER A 34 15.02 27.58 -34.02
CA SER A 34 14.15 28.55 -33.33
C SER A 34 14.85 29.42 -32.31
N ILE A 35 16.08 29.05 -31.89
CA ILE A 35 16.83 29.72 -30.82
C ILE A 35 18.11 30.42 -31.33
N HIS A 36 18.55 30.18 -32.57
CA HIS A 36 19.65 30.96 -33.16
C HIS A 36 19.21 32.32 -33.72
N THR A 37 18.85 33.22 -32.81
CA THR A 37 19.25 34.63 -32.91
C THR A 37 19.70 35.07 -31.53
N ASP A 38 20.98 35.44 -31.44
CA ASP A 38 21.63 36.17 -30.35
C ASP A 38 21.98 35.35 -29.10
N ASP A 39 23.18 34.76 -29.08
CA ASP A 39 24.29 35.34 -28.31
C ASP A 39 25.52 34.43 -28.30
N THR A 40 26.65 35.03 -28.67
CA THR A 40 27.99 34.45 -28.61
C THR A 40 28.59 34.56 -27.22
N ASN A 41 29.31 33.50 -26.82
CA ASN A 41 30.31 33.40 -25.73
C ASN A 41 29.78 33.10 -24.32
N PHE A 42 30.14 31.92 -23.77
CA PHE A 42 31.20 31.81 -22.75
C PHE A 42 31.43 30.35 -22.32
N ASN A 43 32.71 29.97 -22.32
CA ASN A 43 33.30 28.74 -21.80
C ASN A 43 33.01 28.54 -20.30
N THR A 44 32.51 27.35 -19.91
CA THR A 44 32.93 26.57 -18.73
C THR A 44 32.30 25.17 -18.83
N GLY A 45 33.12 24.17 -19.17
CA GLY A 45 32.69 22.79 -19.40
C GLY A 45 32.69 21.94 -18.13
N ALA A 46 31.79 20.95 -18.14
CA ALA A 46 31.57 19.85 -17.19
C ALA A 46 30.48 20.01 -16.12
N GLU A 47 30.27 21.16 -15.46
CA GLU A 47 29.13 21.34 -14.52
C GLU A 47 27.86 21.89 -15.18
N LYS A 48 28.00 22.55 -16.34
CA LYS A 48 26.89 23.11 -17.11
C LYS A 48 26.13 22.07 -17.93
N PHE A 49 26.70 20.89 -18.18
CA PHE A 49 26.06 19.90 -19.06
C PHE A 49 24.85 19.24 -18.39
N ASP A 50 24.93 18.91 -17.10
CA ASP A 50 23.80 18.32 -16.36
C ASP A 50 22.68 19.35 -16.14
N THR A 51 23.01 20.64 -15.98
CA THR A 51 22.03 21.73 -15.81
C THR A 51 21.37 22.12 -17.13
N ILE A 52 22.13 22.17 -18.24
CA ILE A 52 21.58 22.47 -19.57
C ILE A 52 20.68 21.34 -20.08
N GLU A 53 21.02 20.07 -19.85
CA GLU A 53 20.10 18.96 -20.15
C GLU A 53 18.81 19.06 -19.33
N MET A 54 18.90 19.42 -18.04
CA MET A 54 17.72 19.58 -17.20
C MET A 54 16.84 20.75 -17.64
N ASP A 55 17.42 21.91 -17.93
CA ASP A 55 16.69 23.10 -18.40
C ASP A 55 16.03 22.84 -19.77
N ALA A 56 16.70 22.10 -20.66
CA ALA A 56 16.14 21.72 -21.96
C ALA A 56 14.98 20.73 -21.81
N ILE A 57 15.12 19.74 -20.92
CA ILE A 57 14.07 18.78 -20.57
C ILE A 57 12.89 19.51 -19.90
N GLU A 58 13.16 20.42 -18.97
CA GLU A 58 12.15 21.19 -18.24
C GLU A 58 11.36 22.10 -19.19
N ASN A 59 12.04 22.84 -20.07
CA ASN A 59 11.41 23.66 -21.11
C ASN A 59 10.56 22.83 -22.08
N GLN A 60 11.02 21.65 -22.48
CA GLN A 60 10.25 20.72 -23.31
C GLN A 60 8.95 20.28 -22.61
N TYR A 61 9.03 19.98 -21.32
CA TYR A 61 7.85 19.58 -20.57
C TYR A 61 6.88 20.74 -20.30
N TYR A 62 7.35 21.99 -20.21
CA TYR A 62 6.47 23.16 -20.14
C TYR A 62 5.61 23.29 -21.39
N ASP A 63 6.18 23.09 -22.58
CA ASP A 63 5.46 23.15 -23.85
C ASP A 63 4.38 22.07 -23.95
N TYR A 64 4.72 20.82 -23.61
CA TYR A 64 3.72 19.74 -23.53
C TYR A 64 2.60 20.02 -22.52
N ASN A 65 2.93 20.53 -21.33
CA ASN A 65 1.91 20.85 -20.31
C ASN A 65 0.95 21.95 -20.80
N MET A 66 1.47 22.96 -21.51
CA MET A 66 0.65 24.01 -22.11
C MET A 66 -0.33 23.44 -23.15
N VAL A 67 0.16 22.57 -24.04
CA VAL A 67 -0.68 21.89 -25.04
C VAL A 67 -1.72 20.99 -24.38
N TYR A 68 -1.35 20.19 -23.38
CA TYR A 68 -2.29 19.29 -22.71
C TYR A 68 -3.39 20.03 -21.94
N ASN A 69 -3.03 21.13 -21.26
CA ASN A 69 -4.01 21.98 -20.58
C ASN A 69 -4.94 22.67 -21.57
N GLN A 70 -4.42 23.16 -22.70
CA GLN A 70 -5.21 23.84 -23.73
C GLN A 70 -6.30 22.94 -24.35
N PHE A 71 -6.06 21.62 -24.43
CA PHE A 71 -6.99 20.66 -25.03
C PHE A 71 -7.73 19.77 -24.03
N ASP A 72 -7.69 20.12 -22.75
CA ASP A 72 -8.34 19.38 -21.65
C ASP A 72 -7.95 17.88 -21.64
N MET A 73 -6.66 17.61 -21.91
CA MET A 73 -6.09 16.26 -21.98
C MET A 73 -5.63 15.80 -20.59
N LYS A 74 -6.60 15.62 -19.69
CA LYS A 74 -6.35 15.42 -18.25
C LYS A 74 -5.62 14.12 -17.89
N HIS A 75 -5.77 13.06 -18.68
CA HIS A 75 -5.03 11.81 -18.46
C HIS A 75 -3.56 11.95 -18.89
N GLU A 76 -3.32 12.69 -19.96
CA GLU A 76 -2.01 12.98 -20.50
C GLU A 76 -1.24 13.93 -19.58
N THR A 77 -1.88 14.98 -19.04
CA THR A 77 -1.28 15.84 -18.01
C THR A 77 -0.88 15.03 -16.77
N ALA A 78 -1.77 14.17 -16.27
CA ALA A 78 -1.46 13.34 -15.10
C ALA A 78 -0.28 12.40 -15.37
N SER A 79 -0.26 11.74 -16.53
CA SER A 79 0.86 10.87 -16.94
C SER A 79 2.17 11.65 -17.10
N LEU A 80 2.12 12.91 -17.54
CA LEU A 80 3.29 13.78 -17.65
C LEU A 80 3.87 14.08 -16.26
N LEU A 81 3.00 14.48 -15.32
CA LEU A 81 3.38 14.79 -13.94
C LEU A 81 3.98 13.57 -13.24
N GLU A 82 3.37 12.38 -13.39
CA GLU A 82 3.93 11.12 -12.88
C GLU A 82 5.32 10.82 -13.46
N SER A 83 5.52 11.07 -14.77
CA SER A 83 6.81 10.89 -15.43
C SER A 83 7.88 11.85 -14.91
N ARG A 84 7.53 13.13 -14.69
CA ARG A 84 8.44 14.10 -14.08
C ARG A 84 8.83 13.68 -12.67
N SER A 85 7.86 13.25 -11.86
CA SER A 85 8.14 12.73 -10.53
C SER A 85 9.15 11.59 -10.55
N LEU A 86 8.98 10.64 -11.48
CA LEU A 86 9.92 9.53 -11.68
C LEU A 86 11.33 10.00 -12.08
N GLN A 87 11.46 11.09 -12.83
CA GLN A 87 12.77 11.64 -13.17
C GLN A 87 13.48 12.23 -11.95
N TYR A 88 12.79 13.04 -11.16
CA TYR A 88 13.36 13.59 -9.91
C TYR A 88 13.73 12.49 -8.92
N MET A 89 12.92 11.43 -8.81
CA MET A 89 13.29 10.25 -7.99
C MET A 89 14.55 9.54 -8.50
N LYS A 90 14.74 9.43 -9.82
CA LYS A 90 15.96 8.84 -10.40
C LYS A 90 17.18 9.73 -10.16
N GLN A 91 17.03 11.04 -10.29
CA GLN A 91 18.08 12.00 -10.00
C GLN A 91 18.49 11.93 -8.53
N TRP A 92 17.52 11.87 -7.63
CA TRP A 92 17.75 11.65 -6.20
C TRP A 92 18.58 10.39 -5.92
N LEU A 93 18.27 9.28 -6.59
CA LEU A 93 19.03 8.02 -6.45
C LEU A 93 20.48 8.14 -6.95
N CYS A 94 20.74 9.01 -7.93
CA CYS A 94 22.07 9.24 -8.51
C CYS A 94 22.90 10.29 -7.75
N CYS A 95 22.27 11.25 -7.08
CA CYS A 95 22.95 12.34 -6.39
C CYS A 95 23.47 11.93 -4.99
N ARG A 96 24.71 12.30 -4.66
CA ARG A 96 25.32 12.07 -3.33
C ARG A 96 25.12 13.20 -2.32
N ASP A 97 24.63 14.36 -2.77
CA ASP A 97 24.49 15.56 -1.94
C ASP A 97 23.17 15.56 -1.16
N LYS A 98 23.23 15.74 0.16
CA LYS A 98 22.09 15.57 1.07
C LYS A 98 21.07 16.70 0.99
N ASP A 99 21.51 17.92 0.70
CA ASP A 99 20.61 19.09 0.65
C ASP A 99 19.76 19.03 -0.62
N ARG A 100 20.42 18.81 -1.76
CA ARG A 100 19.75 18.58 -3.06
C ARG A 100 18.85 17.35 -3.05
N GLN A 101 19.23 16.30 -2.29
CA GLN A 101 18.40 15.11 -2.12
C GLN A 101 17.02 15.41 -1.52
N THR A 102 16.90 16.39 -0.62
CA THR A 102 15.58 16.69 -0.03
C THR A 102 14.71 17.49 -1.01
N GLU A 103 15.31 18.42 -1.75
CA GLU A 103 14.62 19.20 -2.77
C GLU A 103 14.07 18.32 -3.89
N ASP A 104 14.88 17.41 -4.45
CA ASP A 104 14.44 16.49 -5.51
C ASP A 104 13.22 15.63 -5.07
N LEU A 105 13.20 15.16 -3.83
CA LEU A 105 12.06 14.39 -3.29
C LEU A 105 10.82 15.26 -3.06
N LEU A 106 10.99 16.52 -2.65
CA LEU A 106 9.88 17.46 -2.49
C LEU A 106 9.26 17.81 -3.84
N GLU A 107 10.09 18.02 -4.87
CA GLU A 107 9.65 18.24 -6.25
C GLU A 107 8.88 17.01 -6.77
N ALA A 108 9.46 15.82 -6.60
CA ALA A 108 8.80 14.56 -6.97
C ALA A 108 7.45 14.39 -6.26
N MET A 109 7.38 14.71 -4.97
CA MET A 109 6.15 14.62 -4.18
C MET A 109 5.11 15.61 -4.67
N ARG A 110 5.50 16.85 -4.96
CA ARG A 110 4.58 17.86 -5.49
C ARG A 110 3.96 17.39 -6.81
N TYR A 111 4.75 16.86 -7.73
CA TYR A 111 4.23 16.35 -9.01
C TYR A 111 3.23 15.20 -8.84
N TYR A 112 3.42 14.30 -7.86
CA TYR A 112 2.40 13.27 -7.57
C TYR A 112 1.13 13.85 -6.95
N VAL A 113 1.24 14.87 -6.11
CA VAL A 113 0.06 15.57 -5.55
C VAL A 113 -0.72 16.28 -6.66
N GLU A 114 -0.03 17.02 -7.53
CA GLU A 114 -0.66 17.67 -8.69
C GLU A 114 -1.30 16.63 -9.63
N ALA A 115 -0.63 15.49 -9.87
CA ALA A 115 -1.20 14.40 -10.66
C ALA A 115 -2.48 13.85 -10.02
N ALA A 116 -2.48 13.66 -8.69
CA ALA A 116 -3.65 13.19 -7.96
C ALA A 116 -4.81 14.20 -8.04
N GLU A 117 -4.55 15.50 -7.93
CA GLU A 117 -5.55 16.55 -8.07
C GLU A 117 -6.19 16.54 -9.46
N VAL A 118 -5.37 16.46 -10.51
CA VAL A 118 -5.86 16.35 -11.89
C VAL A 118 -6.70 15.08 -12.07
N LEU A 119 -6.20 13.92 -11.61
CA LEU A 119 -6.92 12.65 -11.73
C LEU A 119 -8.24 12.68 -10.97
N ALA A 120 -8.29 13.30 -9.79
CA ALA A 120 -9.51 13.45 -9.00
C ALA A 120 -10.61 14.24 -9.74
N THR A 121 -10.26 15.15 -10.65
CA THR A 121 -11.25 15.86 -11.48
C THR A 121 -11.91 15.00 -12.54
N ILE A 122 -11.26 13.91 -12.97
CA ILE A 122 -11.78 12.97 -13.97
C ILE A 122 -12.46 11.79 -13.27
N ASP A 123 -11.73 11.15 -12.36
CA ASP A 123 -12.09 9.91 -11.70
C ASP A 123 -11.38 9.81 -10.34
N ALA A 124 -12.14 9.83 -9.25
CA ALA A 124 -11.64 9.58 -7.89
C ALA A 124 -11.46 8.07 -7.65
N GLY A 125 -10.76 7.40 -8.57
CA GLY A 125 -10.57 5.95 -8.60
C GLY A 125 -9.15 5.53 -8.23
N GLN A 126 -8.76 4.36 -8.73
CA GLN A 126 -7.47 3.72 -8.38
C GLN A 126 -6.25 4.56 -8.78
N LYS A 127 -6.32 5.34 -9.87
CA LYS A 127 -5.18 6.15 -10.31
C LYS A 127 -4.88 7.29 -9.33
N THR A 128 -5.91 8.00 -8.89
CA THR A 128 -5.80 9.05 -7.87
C THR A 128 -5.25 8.48 -6.56
N HIS A 129 -5.78 7.34 -6.12
CA HIS A 129 -5.28 6.63 -4.94
C HIS A 129 -3.79 6.24 -5.08
N ASN A 130 -3.38 5.69 -6.22
CA ASN A 130 -1.99 5.35 -6.48
C ASN A 130 -1.07 6.57 -6.40
N ALA A 131 -1.46 7.71 -7.00
CA ALA A 131 -0.68 8.94 -6.96
C ALA A 131 -0.52 9.46 -5.52
N CYS A 132 -1.60 9.44 -4.73
CA CYS A 132 -1.54 9.77 -3.29
C CYS A 132 -0.63 8.81 -2.51
N ALA A 133 -0.67 7.51 -2.82
CA ALA A 133 0.18 6.52 -2.17
C ALA A 133 1.67 6.75 -2.49
N GLN A 134 2.00 7.09 -3.74
CA GLN A 134 3.37 7.47 -4.12
C GLN A 134 3.85 8.74 -3.41
N ALA A 135 3.01 9.78 -3.37
CA ALA A 135 3.32 11.00 -2.61
C ALA A 135 3.55 10.72 -1.10
N SER A 136 2.75 9.82 -0.53
CA SER A 136 2.89 9.40 0.87
C SER A 136 4.17 8.59 1.11
N LEU A 137 4.60 7.77 0.15
CA LEU A 137 5.86 7.03 0.20
C LEU A 137 7.06 7.99 0.17
N LEU A 138 7.01 9.02 -0.67
CA LEU A 138 8.02 10.08 -0.69
C LEU A 138 8.07 10.85 0.63
N SER A 139 6.91 11.16 1.20
CA SER A 139 6.83 11.76 2.54
C SER A 139 7.50 10.89 3.61
N LEU A 140 7.35 9.56 3.56
CA LEU A 140 8.04 8.66 4.47
C LEU A 140 9.55 8.69 4.26
N GLN A 141 10.04 8.71 3.02
CA GLN A 141 11.46 8.81 2.73
C GLN A 141 12.09 10.09 3.32
N ILE A 142 11.39 11.22 3.22
CA ILE A 142 11.86 12.50 3.77
C ILE A 142 11.86 12.46 5.30
N ARG A 143 10.81 11.90 5.91
CA ARG A 143 10.67 11.86 7.39
C ARG A 143 11.57 10.83 8.07
N ILE A 144 11.87 9.73 7.39
CA ILE A 144 12.62 8.59 7.92
C ILE A 144 13.73 8.23 6.92
N PRO A 145 14.80 9.04 6.85
CA PRO A 145 15.84 8.91 5.82
C PRO A 145 16.73 7.66 6.01
N ASP A 146 16.77 7.09 7.21
CA ASP A 146 17.60 5.91 7.53
C ASP A 146 17.12 4.63 6.83
N ILE A 147 15.86 4.61 6.42
CA ILE A 147 15.25 3.48 5.71
C ILE A 147 15.08 3.92 4.25
N GLN A 148 15.44 3.03 3.32
CA GLN A 148 15.12 3.22 1.92
C GLN A 148 13.69 2.73 1.66
N TRP A 149 12.81 3.64 1.24
CA TRP A 149 11.41 3.38 0.95
C TRP A 149 11.09 3.37 -0.54
N ILE A 150 11.89 4.08 -1.35
CA ILE A 150 11.67 4.30 -2.78
C ILE A 150 12.44 3.26 -3.61
N ASP A 151 11.88 2.91 -4.78
CA ASP A 151 12.47 2.01 -5.79
C ASP A 151 12.87 0.61 -5.26
N LEU A 152 12.07 0.10 -4.32
CA LEU A 152 12.24 -1.24 -3.79
C LEU A 152 11.68 -2.29 -4.76
N PRO A 153 12.40 -3.42 -4.98
CA PRO A 153 11.81 -4.58 -5.63
C PRO A 153 10.72 -5.20 -4.74
N GLU A 154 9.76 -5.91 -5.35
CA GLU A 154 8.59 -6.50 -4.67
C GLU A 154 8.96 -7.28 -3.40
N THR A 155 10.00 -8.11 -3.44
CA THR A 155 10.46 -8.89 -2.27
C THR A 155 10.91 -8.01 -1.12
N ARG A 156 11.63 -6.91 -1.41
CA ARG A 156 12.10 -5.98 -0.39
C ARG A 156 10.95 -5.12 0.12
N ALA A 157 10.02 -4.71 -0.75
CA ALA A 157 8.80 -4.01 -0.36
C ALA A 157 7.94 -4.84 0.61
N ARG A 158 7.73 -6.13 0.33
CA ARG A 158 7.04 -7.06 1.26
C ARG A 158 7.74 -7.16 2.61
N ARG A 159 9.07 -7.24 2.61
CA ARG A 159 9.85 -7.30 3.85
C ARG A 159 9.71 -6.00 4.65
N THR A 160 9.87 -4.85 3.99
CA THR A 160 9.67 -3.53 4.59
C THR A 160 8.27 -3.41 5.18
N LEU A 161 7.24 -3.86 4.46
CA LEU A 161 5.85 -3.87 4.92
C LEU A 161 5.67 -4.64 6.25
N VAL A 162 6.26 -5.84 6.36
CA VAL A 162 6.17 -6.67 7.57
C VAL A 162 6.93 -6.08 8.77
N GLU A 163 8.05 -5.42 8.51
CA GLU A 163 8.93 -4.89 9.56
C GLU A 163 8.34 -3.67 10.29
N GLN A 164 7.41 -2.94 9.66
CA GLN A 164 6.82 -1.73 10.22
C GLN A 164 6.04 -1.98 11.51
N SER A 165 6.23 -1.13 12.51
CA SER A 165 5.51 -1.18 13.81
C SER A 165 4.25 -0.31 13.83
N ARG A 166 4.15 0.69 12.94
CA ARG A 166 3.00 1.61 12.85
C ARG A 166 2.14 1.24 11.65
N PHE A 167 0.82 1.17 11.85
CA PHE A 167 -0.10 0.73 10.80
C PHE A 167 -0.11 1.69 9.60
N GLN A 168 -0.07 3.00 9.84
CA GLN A 168 -0.04 4.00 8.76
C GLN A 168 1.17 3.84 7.84
N GLU A 169 2.35 3.57 8.38
CA GLU A 169 3.58 3.35 7.59
C GLU A 169 3.47 2.05 6.77
N ALA A 170 2.97 0.98 7.40
CA ALA A 170 2.69 -0.28 6.69
C ALA A 170 1.67 -0.07 5.56
N LEU A 171 0.61 0.69 5.79
CA LEU A 171 -0.43 0.96 4.81
C LEU A 171 0.12 1.72 3.61
N ILE A 172 0.93 2.76 3.83
CA ILE A 172 1.57 3.52 2.74
C ILE A 172 2.41 2.59 1.86
N VAL A 173 3.23 1.72 2.45
CA VAL A 173 4.03 0.74 1.70
C VAL A 173 3.13 -0.23 0.93
N ALA A 174 2.08 -0.75 1.57
CA ALA A 174 1.14 -1.67 0.95
C ALA A 174 0.43 -1.04 -0.26
N GLU A 175 0.03 0.22 -0.16
CA GLU A 175 -0.66 0.94 -1.22
C GLU A 175 0.30 1.31 -2.36
N ALA A 176 1.46 1.90 -2.04
CA ALA A 176 2.42 2.35 -3.04
C ALA A 176 2.97 1.19 -3.89
N TYR A 177 3.18 0.01 -3.27
CA TYR A 177 3.68 -1.18 -3.95
C TYR A 177 2.58 -2.15 -4.42
N LYS A 178 1.29 -1.78 -4.30
CA LYS A 178 0.15 -2.63 -4.68
C LYS A 178 0.10 -3.98 -3.95
N LEU A 179 0.61 -4.01 -2.73
CA LEU A 179 0.60 -5.14 -1.80
C LEU A 179 -0.59 -5.10 -0.82
N ASN A 180 -1.58 -4.23 -1.05
CA ASN A 180 -2.78 -4.14 -0.19
C ASN A 180 -3.79 -5.29 -0.43
N GLN A 181 -3.29 -6.53 -0.55
CA GLN A 181 -4.10 -7.73 -0.67
C GLN A 181 -4.23 -8.40 0.71
N PRO A 182 -5.36 -9.05 1.02
CA PRO A 182 -5.58 -9.65 2.34
C PRO A 182 -4.49 -10.64 2.79
N GLY A 183 -3.93 -11.43 1.87
CA GLY A 183 -2.87 -12.40 2.18
C GLY A 183 -1.56 -11.74 2.60
N GLU A 184 -1.25 -10.54 2.09
CA GLU A 184 -0.01 -9.82 2.43
C GLU A 184 -0.03 -9.27 3.86
N TRP A 185 -1.23 -9.06 4.43
CA TRP A 185 -1.40 -8.55 5.79
C TRP A 185 -1.30 -9.63 6.88
N ALA A 186 -1.41 -10.92 6.53
CA ALA A 186 -1.21 -12.01 7.49
C ALA A 186 0.19 -12.00 8.12
N PRO A 187 1.32 -11.97 7.37
CA PRO A 187 2.64 -11.90 7.97
C PRO A 187 2.89 -10.58 8.73
N VAL A 188 2.29 -9.47 8.31
CA VAL A 188 2.39 -8.18 9.02
C VAL A 188 1.77 -8.29 10.40
N LEU A 189 0.51 -8.74 10.47
CA LEU A 189 -0.21 -8.92 11.73
C LEU A 189 0.50 -9.95 12.61
N TRP A 190 1.02 -11.03 12.04
CA TRP A 190 1.81 -12.03 12.75
C TRP A 190 3.05 -11.43 13.42
N ASN A 191 3.82 -10.61 12.69
CA ASN A 191 4.98 -9.92 13.25
C ASN A 191 4.59 -8.98 14.41
N GLN A 192 3.44 -8.32 14.33
CA GLN A 192 2.95 -7.48 15.43
C GLN A 192 2.53 -8.28 16.67
N MET A 193 2.12 -9.55 16.54
CA MET A 193 1.68 -10.35 17.69
C MET A 193 2.79 -10.55 18.73
N PHE A 194 4.06 -10.46 18.33
CA PHE A 194 5.23 -10.52 19.21
C PHE A 194 5.53 -9.20 19.95
N LYS A 195 4.79 -8.13 19.63
CA LYS A 195 4.95 -6.79 20.22
C LYS A 195 3.69 -6.44 21.04
N PRO A 196 3.56 -6.97 22.27
CA PRO A 196 2.31 -6.91 23.04
C PRO A 196 1.83 -5.48 23.33
N ASP A 197 2.74 -4.52 23.42
CA ASP A 197 2.43 -3.12 23.72
C ASP A 197 1.86 -2.37 22.51
N LEU A 198 2.15 -2.84 21.29
CA LEU A 198 1.80 -2.15 20.03
C LEU A 198 0.65 -2.82 19.29
N VAL A 199 0.46 -4.13 19.46
CA VAL A 199 -0.52 -4.91 18.68
C VAL A 199 -1.95 -4.41 18.86
N GLU A 200 -2.32 -3.94 20.06
CA GLU A 200 -3.69 -3.47 20.31
C GLU A 200 -4.00 -2.20 19.51
N GLN A 201 -3.07 -1.23 19.53
CA GLN A 201 -3.18 -0.01 18.75
C GLN A 201 -3.14 -0.32 17.25
N PHE A 202 -2.18 -1.14 16.81
CA PHE A 202 -2.04 -1.51 15.41
C PHE A 202 -3.31 -2.17 14.87
N VAL A 203 -3.88 -3.15 15.58
CA VAL A 203 -5.12 -3.83 15.18
C VAL A 203 -6.31 -2.87 15.24
N ALA A 204 -6.37 -1.95 16.21
CA ALA A 204 -7.44 -0.96 16.27
C ALA A 204 -7.43 -0.03 15.04
N GLU A 205 -6.25 0.48 14.65
CA GLU A 205 -6.08 1.30 13.45
C GLU A 205 -6.35 0.50 12.18
N PHE A 206 -5.86 -0.74 12.10
CA PHE A 206 -6.10 -1.64 10.98
C PHE A 206 -7.60 -1.82 10.72
N VAL A 207 -8.39 -2.16 11.74
CA VAL A 207 -9.83 -2.43 11.61
C VAL A 207 -10.64 -1.17 11.30
N ALA A 208 -10.10 0.02 11.58
CA ALA A 208 -10.73 1.28 11.22
C ALA A 208 -10.65 1.58 9.72
N VAL A 209 -9.64 1.04 9.03
CA VAL A 209 -9.37 1.33 7.60
C VAL A 209 -9.63 0.12 6.70
N LEU A 210 -9.22 -1.08 7.13
CA LEU A 210 -9.29 -2.30 6.34
C LEU A 210 -10.16 -3.37 7.04
N PRO A 211 -10.96 -4.14 6.29
CA PRO A 211 -11.77 -5.20 6.87
C PRO A 211 -10.89 -6.39 7.29
N LEU A 212 -11.23 -7.01 8.44
CA LEU A 212 -10.66 -8.29 8.84
C LEU A 212 -11.21 -9.41 7.95
N GLN A 213 -10.48 -9.75 6.89
CA GLN A 213 -10.91 -10.78 5.96
C GLN A 213 -10.74 -12.19 6.53
N PRO A 214 -11.71 -13.10 6.34
CA PRO A 214 -11.64 -14.47 6.87
C PRO A 214 -10.41 -15.25 6.39
N SER A 215 -10.01 -15.11 5.13
CA SER A 215 -8.85 -15.81 4.53
C SER A 215 -7.56 -15.48 5.29
N MET A 216 -7.28 -14.19 5.47
CA MET A 216 -6.14 -13.67 6.23
C MET A 216 -6.14 -14.17 7.67
N LEU A 217 -7.29 -14.11 8.35
CA LEU A 217 -7.42 -14.56 9.74
C LEU A 217 -7.17 -16.07 9.88
N LEU A 218 -7.63 -16.88 8.92
CA LEU A 218 -7.41 -18.32 8.93
C LEU A 218 -5.93 -18.67 8.73
N GLU A 219 -5.21 -17.92 7.89
CA GLU A 219 -3.76 -18.04 7.75
C GLU A 219 -3.03 -17.69 9.06
N LEU A 220 -3.41 -16.59 9.70
CA LEU A 220 -2.89 -16.21 11.02
C LEU A 220 -3.13 -17.28 12.08
N ALA A 221 -4.31 -17.90 12.10
CA ALA A 221 -4.61 -19.00 13.02
C ALA A 221 -3.71 -20.22 12.75
N ARG A 222 -3.39 -20.52 11.49
CA ARG A 222 -2.44 -21.58 11.14
C ARG A 222 -1.02 -21.24 11.57
N TYR A 223 -0.56 -20.00 11.41
CA TYR A 223 0.74 -19.56 11.92
C TYR A 223 0.82 -19.75 13.44
N HIS A 224 -0.21 -19.32 14.18
CA HIS A 224 -0.28 -19.54 15.63
C HIS A 224 -0.18 -21.02 15.99
N ARG A 225 -0.99 -21.88 15.36
CA ARG A 225 -0.98 -23.33 15.62
C ARG A 225 0.39 -23.95 15.32
N ASN A 226 0.99 -23.60 14.19
CA ASN A 226 2.29 -24.15 13.78
C ASN A 226 3.40 -23.72 14.75
N GLU A 227 3.36 -22.47 15.21
CA GLU A 227 4.32 -21.95 16.19
C GLU A 227 4.19 -22.67 17.55
N VAL A 228 2.96 -22.85 18.02
CA VAL A 228 2.67 -23.58 19.25
C VAL A 228 3.02 -25.06 19.11
N ALA A 229 2.79 -25.69 17.96
CA ALA A 229 3.14 -27.09 17.73
C ALA A 229 4.66 -27.29 17.65
N ALA A 230 5.38 -26.40 16.96
CA ALA A 230 6.84 -26.47 16.83
C ALA A 230 7.56 -26.29 18.17
N ARG A 231 6.99 -25.51 19.10
CA ARG A 231 7.62 -25.19 20.38
C ARG A 231 6.98 -25.87 21.59
N GLY A 232 5.77 -26.41 21.46
CA GLY A 232 5.06 -27.16 22.50
C GLY A 232 5.74 -28.47 22.88
N ASP A 233 6.57 -29.02 21.99
CA ASP A 233 7.41 -30.20 22.24
C ASP A 233 8.74 -29.85 22.95
N GLN A 234 9.07 -28.55 23.09
CA GLN A 234 10.30 -28.07 23.74
C GLN A 234 10.11 -27.75 25.23
N SER A 235 9.26 -28.51 25.94
CA SER A 235 9.09 -28.38 27.39
C SER A 235 10.37 -28.69 28.21
N HIS A 236 11.47 -29.08 27.56
CA HIS A 236 12.75 -29.42 28.19
C HIS A 236 13.99 -28.66 27.68
N PHE A 237 13.85 -27.76 26.70
CA PHE A 237 15.01 -27.06 26.10
C PHE A 237 14.93 -25.54 26.29
N SER A 238 14.98 -25.10 27.54
CA SER A 238 15.00 -23.68 27.90
C SER A 238 16.35 -22.99 27.68
N VAL A 239 17.33 -23.58 26.96
CA VAL A 239 18.71 -23.07 27.05
C VAL A 239 19.46 -22.90 25.71
N TRP A 240 19.11 -23.54 24.60
CA TRP A 240 20.02 -23.49 23.44
C TRP A 240 19.30 -23.39 22.08
N LEU A 241 19.62 -22.28 21.38
CA LEU A 241 19.76 -22.11 19.91
C LEU A 241 18.69 -21.28 19.17
N SER A 242 18.81 -19.96 19.25
CA SER A 242 19.06 -19.02 18.11
C SER A 242 19.25 -17.59 18.67
N PRO A 243 20.09 -16.73 18.03
CA PRO A 243 20.42 -15.42 18.57
C PRO A 243 19.17 -14.53 18.56
N GLY A 244 18.56 -14.33 19.73
CA GLY A 244 17.29 -13.61 19.90
C GLY A 244 16.21 -14.36 20.69
N GLY A 245 16.54 -15.47 21.37
CA GLY A 245 15.64 -16.29 22.18
C GLY A 245 14.58 -15.49 22.96
N LEU A 246 13.32 -15.59 22.53
CA LEU A 246 12.19 -14.95 23.19
C LEU A 246 11.89 -15.67 24.53
N PRO A 247 11.83 -14.96 25.67
CA PRO A 247 11.65 -15.53 27.01
C PRO A 247 10.34 -16.30 27.18
N ALA A 248 10.23 -17.26 28.11
CA ALA A 248 9.03 -18.09 28.37
C ALA A 248 7.67 -17.33 28.46
N GLU A 249 7.70 -16.02 28.75
CA GLU A 249 6.54 -15.13 28.71
C GLU A 249 5.98 -14.86 27.30
N TRP A 250 6.73 -15.15 26.23
CA TRP A 250 6.33 -14.89 24.84
C TRP A 250 5.06 -15.65 24.44
N ILE A 251 4.85 -16.88 24.93
CA ILE A 251 3.62 -17.65 24.67
C ILE A 251 2.41 -16.94 25.27
N LYS A 252 2.57 -16.37 26.47
CA LYS A 252 1.50 -15.60 27.13
C LYS A 252 1.22 -14.31 26.37
N HIS A 253 2.26 -13.62 25.90
CA HIS A 253 2.11 -12.42 25.07
C HIS A 253 1.43 -12.75 23.74
N LEU A 254 1.88 -13.77 23.03
CA LEU A 254 1.28 -14.21 21.77
C LEU A 254 -0.18 -14.60 21.95
N GLY A 255 -0.49 -15.39 22.99
CA GLY A 255 -1.87 -15.75 23.31
C GLY A 255 -2.74 -14.53 23.66
N ARG A 256 -2.19 -13.54 24.37
CA ARG A 256 -2.88 -12.27 24.66
C ARG A 256 -3.13 -11.47 23.38
N SER A 257 -2.13 -11.32 22.52
CA SER A 257 -2.23 -10.64 21.22
C SER A 257 -3.28 -11.29 20.32
N PHE A 258 -3.28 -12.62 20.23
CA PHE A 258 -4.27 -13.36 19.44
C PHE A 258 -5.69 -13.22 20.02
N ARG A 259 -5.84 -13.18 21.35
CA ARG A 259 -7.14 -12.89 21.99
C ARG A 259 -7.67 -11.49 21.65
N ILE A 260 -6.82 -10.49 21.50
CA ILE A 260 -7.23 -9.15 21.05
C ILE A 260 -7.83 -9.23 19.64
N LEU A 261 -7.19 -9.97 18.74
CA LEU A 261 -7.69 -10.20 17.39
C LEU A 261 -9.05 -10.92 17.40
N LEU A 262 -9.18 -12.02 18.17
CA LEU A 262 -10.44 -12.77 18.30
C LEU A 262 -11.59 -11.90 18.81
N LYS A 263 -11.33 -11.01 19.77
CA LYS A 263 -12.35 -10.07 20.29
C LYS A 263 -12.83 -9.09 19.22
N ARG A 264 -11.95 -8.67 18.30
CA ARG A 264 -12.28 -7.75 17.20
C ARG A 264 -13.04 -8.43 16.05
N THR A 265 -12.90 -9.75 15.88
CA THR A 265 -13.69 -10.53 14.92
C THR A 265 -15.16 -10.59 15.35
N ARG A 266 -16.04 -9.81 14.70
CA ARG A 266 -17.46 -9.69 15.08
C ARG A 266 -18.29 -10.95 14.77
N ASP A 267 -17.97 -11.65 13.69
CA ASP A 267 -18.66 -12.89 13.32
C ASP A 267 -18.31 -14.01 14.31
N LEU A 268 -19.31 -14.49 15.05
CA LEU A 268 -19.17 -15.53 16.07
C LEU A 268 -18.79 -16.89 15.48
N LYS A 269 -19.27 -17.23 14.27
CA LYS A 269 -18.92 -18.50 13.61
C LYS A 269 -17.46 -18.49 13.19
N LEU A 270 -17.02 -17.38 12.58
CA LEU A 270 -15.62 -17.19 12.22
C LEU A 270 -14.72 -17.16 13.46
N ARG A 271 -15.11 -16.44 14.51
CA ARG A 271 -14.36 -16.39 15.78
C ARG A 271 -14.18 -17.78 16.39
N MET A 272 -15.23 -18.61 16.39
CA MET A 272 -15.17 -20.00 16.86
C MET A 272 -14.22 -20.83 15.97
N GLN A 273 -14.34 -20.72 14.65
CA GLN A 273 -13.47 -21.43 13.71
C GLN A 273 -12.00 -21.06 13.91
N LEU A 274 -11.69 -19.78 14.12
CA LEU A 274 -10.33 -19.30 14.37
C LEU A 274 -9.76 -19.81 15.69
N ALA A 275 -10.55 -19.74 16.77
CA ALA A 275 -10.15 -20.26 18.07
C ALA A 275 -9.87 -21.78 18.04
N ALA A 276 -10.69 -22.53 17.30
CA ALA A 276 -10.48 -23.96 17.07
C ALA A 276 -9.23 -24.23 16.20
N ALA A 277 -9.01 -23.44 15.15
CA ALA A 277 -7.87 -23.60 14.25
C ALA A 277 -6.52 -23.26 14.91
N ALA A 278 -6.47 -22.22 15.74
CA ALA A 278 -5.25 -21.74 16.40
C ALA A 278 -4.82 -22.58 17.61
N THR A 279 -5.76 -23.36 18.18
CA THR A 279 -5.64 -24.17 19.41
C THR A 279 -5.30 -23.36 20.69
N GLY A 280 -5.68 -23.87 21.87
CA GLY A 280 -5.38 -23.19 23.16
C GLY A 280 -6.39 -22.10 23.61
N PHE A 281 -7.52 -21.95 22.92
CA PHE A 281 -8.55 -20.94 23.22
C PHE A 281 -9.94 -21.54 23.50
N GLN A 282 -10.01 -22.61 24.31
CA GLN A 282 -11.29 -23.30 24.58
C GLN A 282 -12.32 -22.42 25.30
N ASP A 283 -11.86 -21.48 26.12
CA ASP A 283 -12.74 -20.51 26.76
C ASP A 283 -13.48 -19.64 25.73
N VAL A 284 -12.85 -19.34 24.58
CA VAL A 284 -13.44 -18.55 23.51
C VAL A 284 -14.41 -19.37 22.68
N THR A 285 -14.09 -20.63 22.36
CA THR A 285 -15.00 -21.54 21.63
C THR A 285 -16.25 -21.82 22.46
N ASP A 286 -16.12 -22.12 23.74
CA ASP A 286 -17.24 -22.37 24.65
C ASP A 286 -18.12 -21.13 24.80
N ALA A 287 -17.52 -19.94 24.92
CA ALA A 287 -18.25 -18.68 24.95
C ALA A 287 -19.03 -18.43 23.64
N CYS A 288 -18.44 -18.71 22.48
CA CYS A 288 -19.12 -18.57 21.19
C CYS A 288 -20.26 -19.58 21.06
N MET A 289 -20.03 -20.85 21.41
CA MET A 289 -21.06 -21.90 21.38
C MET A 289 -22.24 -21.54 22.28
N LYS A 290 -21.99 -21.06 23.50
CA LYS A 290 -23.05 -20.64 24.44
C LYS A 290 -23.91 -19.49 23.90
N VAL A 291 -23.35 -18.58 23.10
CA VAL A 291 -24.12 -17.48 22.50
C VAL A 291 -24.91 -17.97 21.28
N MET A 292 -24.33 -18.86 20.47
CA MET A 292 -24.99 -19.41 19.28
C MET A 292 -26.09 -20.44 19.59
N ASP A 293 -25.98 -21.16 20.72
CA ASP A 293 -26.98 -22.13 21.18
C ASP A 293 -28.21 -21.46 21.83
N ARG A 294 -28.24 -20.12 21.91
CA ARG A 294 -29.42 -19.39 22.37
C ARG A 294 -30.52 -19.48 21.31
N VAL A 295 -31.63 -20.10 21.69
CA VAL A 295 -32.88 -20.06 20.93
C VAL A 295 -33.36 -18.59 20.84
N PRO A 296 -33.74 -18.09 19.66
CA PRO A 296 -34.30 -16.75 19.51
C PRO A 296 -35.54 -16.55 20.40
N GLU A 297 -35.64 -15.42 21.12
CA GLU A 297 -36.79 -15.13 22.01
C GLU A 297 -38.14 -15.04 21.26
N ASN A 298 -38.09 -14.82 19.94
CA ASN A 298 -39.23 -14.81 19.03
C ASN A 298 -39.52 -16.17 18.38
N ALA A 299 -38.75 -17.21 18.69
CA ALA A 299 -39.08 -18.54 18.24
C ALA A 299 -40.27 -19.03 19.08
N GLY A 300 -41.38 -19.36 18.39
CA GLY A 300 -42.47 -20.12 18.99
C GLY A 300 -41.96 -21.42 19.62
N PRO A 301 -42.77 -22.13 20.43
CA PRO A 301 -42.29 -23.29 21.17
C PRO A 301 -41.54 -24.26 20.24
N LEU A 302 -40.29 -24.59 20.59
CA LEU A 302 -39.44 -25.46 19.78
C LEU A 302 -39.34 -26.84 20.44
N ILE A 303 -39.58 -27.90 19.68
CA ILE A 303 -39.35 -29.27 20.17
C ILE A 303 -37.93 -29.70 19.79
N LEU A 304 -37.13 -30.04 20.80
CA LEU A 304 -35.88 -30.76 20.62
C LEU A 304 -36.17 -32.19 20.18
N ARG A 305 -35.82 -32.54 18.95
CA ARG A 305 -35.89 -33.94 18.51
C ARG A 305 -34.83 -34.73 19.27
N LYS A 306 -35.26 -35.77 19.99
CA LYS A 306 -34.36 -36.62 20.77
C LYS A 306 -33.53 -37.48 19.82
N GLY A 307 -32.29 -37.05 19.55
CA GLY A 307 -31.31 -37.79 18.76
C GLY A 307 -30.40 -36.88 17.94
N HIS A 308 -29.21 -36.60 18.48
CA HIS A 308 -28.00 -36.09 17.82
C HIS A 308 -28.18 -34.94 16.79
N GLY A 309 -27.92 -33.71 17.25
CA GLY A 309 -27.56 -32.58 16.37
C GLY A 309 -28.66 -31.54 16.13
N GLY A 310 -28.99 -30.76 17.16
CA GLY A 310 -29.24 -29.30 17.09
C GLY A 310 -30.21 -28.72 16.05
N ALA A 311 -31.14 -29.49 15.46
CA ALA A 311 -32.16 -28.95 14.57
C ALA A 311 -33.46 -28.71 15.34
N TYR A 312 -33.76 -27.45 15.64
CA TYR A 312 -35.05 -27.04 16.19
C TYR A 312 -36.09 -26.88 15.06
N LEU A 313 -37.27 -27.48 15.22
CA LEU A 313 -38.41 -27.27 14.32
C LEU A 313 -39.42 -26.33 15.01
N PRO A 314 -39.98 -25.34 14.29
CA PRO A 314 -41.05 -24.51 14.82
C PRO A 314 -42.31 -25.36 15.01
N LEU A 315 -42.89 -25.34 16.21
CA LEU A 315 -44.27 -25.78 16.41
C LEU A 315 -45.18 -24.75 15.73
N MET A 316 -45.94 -25.18 14.73
CA MET A 316 -47.25 -24.56 14.49
C MET A 316 -48.17 -24.90 15.67
#